data_AF-A0A3B0SWB2-F1
#
_entry.id   AF-A0A3B0SWB2-F1
#
_cell.length_a   1.000
_cell.length_b   1.000
_cell.length_c   1.000
_cell.angle_alpha   90.00
_cell.angle_beta   90.00
_cell.angle_gamma   90.00
#
_symmetry.space_group_name_H-M   'P 1'
#
loop_
_entity.id
_entity.type
_entity.pdbx_description
1 polymer ?
#
loop_
_entity_poly.entity_id
_entity_poly.type
_entity_poly.pdbx_seq_one_letter_code
_entity_poly.pdbx_strand_id
1 'polypeptide(L)'
;MATYRVISGYRGMVEDVVVDASQRGKGIGKKLMNKLLEEGKRQGLDEILLFSGHHRTPAITLYKSLGFALRDSGLYSLKFL
;
A
#
# COMPACT_ATOMS: atom_id res chain seq x y z
N MET A 1 -7.95 -1.43 3.62
CA MET A 1 -7.56 -0.09 3.11
C MET A 1 -8.54 0.90 3.68
N ALA A 2 -8.06 1.89 4.43
CA ALA A 2 -8.88 3.01 4.89
C ALA A 2 -8.96 4.06 3.78
N THR A 3 -10.12 4.70 3.58
CA THR A 3 -10.26 5.76 2.58
C THR A 3 -10.70 7.06 3.22
N TYR A 4 -10.17 8.19 2.72
CA TYR A 4 -10.39 9.50 3.33
C TYR A 4 -10.17 10.63 2.32
N ARG A 5 -10.91 11.73 2.48
CA ARG A 5 -10.78 12.92 1.63
C ARG A 5 -9.94 14.00 2.32
N VAL A 6 -9.09 14.64 1.54
CA VAL A 6 -8.33 15.83 1.92
C VAL A 6 -8.49 16.89 0.84
N ILE A 7 -7.99 18.11 1.09
CA ILE A 7 -8.04 19.22 0.12
C ILE A 7 -7.43 18.83 -1.24
N SER A 8 -6.39 17.99 -1.23
CA SER A 8 -5.67 17.55 -2.44
C SER A 8 -6.19 16.24 -3.05
N GLY A 9 -7.35 15.73 -2.63
CA GLY A 9 -7.99 14.58 -3.27
C GLY A 9 -8.48 13.49 -2.32
N TYR A 10 -9.03 12.43 -2.91
CA TYR A 10 -9.56 11.26 -2.25
C TYR A 10 -8.53 10.12 -2.23
N ARG A 11 -8.12 9.69 -1.04
CA ARG A 11 -6.98 8.79 -0.83
C ARG A 11 -7.39 7.47 -0.20
N GLY A 12 -6.65 6.42 -0.52
CA GLY A 12 -6.67 5.14 0.18
C GLY A 12 -5.34 4.87 0.89
N MET A 13 -5.36 4.42 2.14
CA MET A 13 -4.18 3.94 2.88
C MET A 13 -4.25 2.43 3.07
N VAL A 14 -3.25 1.72 2.55
CA VAL A 14 -3.04 0.30 2.82
C VAL A 14 -2.14 0.17 4.05
N GLU A 15 -2.73 -0.23 5.17
CA GLU A 15 -2.02 -0.40 6.44
C GLU A 15 -1.24 -1.71 6.47
N ASP A 16 -1.96 -2.83 6.36
CA ASP A 16 -1.38 -4.17 6.43
C ASP A 16 -1.80 -5.06 5.26
N VAL A 17 -0.80 -5.72 4.67
CA VAL A 17 -0.99 -6.81 3.71
C VAL A 17 -0.08 -7.94 4.14
N VAL A 18 -0.69 -9.00 4.66
CA VAL A 18 0.03 -10.11 5.28
C VAL A 18 -0.28 -11.39 4.51
N VAL A 19 0.78 -12.11 4.16
CA VAL A 19 0.71 -13.47 3.65
C VAL A 19 1.48 -14.36 4.61
N ASP A 20 0.82 -15.43 5.05
CA ASP A 20 1.41 -16.47 5.88
C ASP A 20 2.74 -16.94 5.31
N ALA A 21 3.72 -17.20 6.17
CA ALA A 21 5.07 -17.55 5.76
C ALA A 21 5.11 -18.79 4.86
N SER A 22 4.30 -19.82 5.16
CA SER A 22 4.23 -21.07 4.38
C SER A 22 3.60 -20.89 2.98
N GLN A 23 2.95 -19.74 2.74
CA GLN A 23 2.24 -19.43 1.51
C GLN A 23 2.93 -18.36 0.65
N ARG A 24 4.09 -17.86 1.08
CA ARG A 24 4.89 -16.88 0.31
C ARG A 24 5.47 -17.51 -0.96
N GLY A 25 5.85 -16.66 -1.92
CA GLY A 25 6.35 -17.10 -3.23
C GLY A 25 5.26 -17.55 -4.22
N LYS A 26 4.01 -17.74 -3.78
CA LYS A 26 2.89 -18.19 -4.61
C LYS A 26 2.08 -17.07 -5.30
N GLY A 27 2.60 -15.84 -5.28
CA GLY A 27 1.93 -14.67 -5.88
C GLY A 27 0.68 -14.17 -5.14
N ILE A 28 0.37 -14.68 -3.94
CA ILE A 28 -0.84 -14.30 -3.18
C ILE A 28 -0.85 -12.80 -2.85
N GLY A 29 0.28 -12.23 -2.40
CA GLY A 29 0.37 -10.80 -2.10
C GLY A 29 0.02 -9.92 -3.30
N LYS A 30 0.43 -10.33 -4.52
CA LYS A 30 0.06 -9.63 -5.76
C LYS A 30 -1.44 -9.69 -6.04
N LYS A 31 -2.06 -10.85 -5.82
CA LYS A 31 -3.52 -11.03 -5.98
C LYS A 31 -4.30 -10.15 -5.00
N LEU A 32 -3.89 -10.12 -3.72
CA LEU A 32 -4.49 -9.26 -2.70
C LEU A 32 -4.39 -7.79 -3.07
N MET A 33 -3.19 -7.34 -3.46
CA MET A 33 -2.97 -5.94 -3.88
C MET A 33 -3.78 -5.57 -5.13
N ASN A 34 -3.82 -6.43 -6.16
CA ASN A 34 -4.61 -6.16 -7.35
C ASN A 34 -6.09 -5.95 -7.01
N LYS A 35 -6.65 -6.74 -6.08
CA LYS A 35 -8.02 -6.54 -5.62
C LYS A 35 -8.22 -5.21 -4.91
N LEU A 36 -7.27 -4.78 -4.07
CA LEU A 36 -7.30 -3.46 -3.44
C LEU A 36 -7.21 -2.33 -4.47
N LEU A 37 -6.38 -2.47 -5.50
CA LEU A 37 -6.24 -1.49 -6.57
C LEU A 37 -7.50 -1.40 -7.45
N GLU A 38 -8.11 -2.54 -7.79
CA GLU A 38 -9.40 -2.60 -8.48
C GLU A 38 -10.48 -1.87 -7.68
N GLU A 39 -10.56 -2.14 -6.38
CA GLU A 39 -11.52 -1.48 -5.50
C GLU A 39 -11.27 0.02 -5.37
N GLY A 40 -10.00 0.45 -5.27
CA GLY A 40 -9.66 1.87 -5.25
C GLY A 40 -10.05 2.60 -6.53
N LYS A 41 -9.86 1.97 -7.70
CA LYS A 41 -10.35 2.51 -8.98
C LYS A 41 -11.87 2.61 -9.00
N ARG A 42 -12.57 1.59 -8.52
CA ARG A 42 -14.05 1.57 -8.45
C ARG A 42 -14.60 2.67 -7.54
N GLN A 43 -13.90 2.99 -6.44
CA GLN A 43 -14.25 4.07 -5.53
C GLN A 43 -13.89 5.47 -6.06
N GLY A 44 -13.14 5.57 -7.16
CA GLY A 44 -12.66 6.84 -7.69
C GLY A 44 -11.60 7.49 -6.80
N LEU A 45 -10.69 6.69 -6.22
CA LEU A 45 -9.55 7.23 -5.48
C LEU A 45 -8.57 7.90 -6.44
N ASP A 46 -8.09 9.09 -6.05
CA ASP A 46 -7.03 9.80 -6.76
C ASP A 46 -5.67 9.17 -6.48
N GLU A 47 -5.48 8.59 -5.28
CA GLU A 47 -4.20 8.01 -4.88
C GLU A 47 -4.36 6.89 -3.84
N ILE A 48 -3.49 5.87 -3.93
CA ILE A 48 -3.31 4.85 -2.89
C ILE A 48 -1.90 4.94 -2.31
N LEU A 49 -1.83 4.99 -0.99
CA LEU A 49 -0.63 5.15 -0.19
C LEU A 49 -0.35 3.89 0.63
N LEU A 50 0.93 3.62 0.87
CA LEU A 50 1.39 2.59 1.80
C LEU A 50 2.76 2.98 2.37
N PHE A 51 3.08 2.43 3.54
CA PHE A 51 4.43 2.47 4.09
C PHE A 51 5.07 1.09 4.03
N SER A 52 6.37 1.05 3.77
CA SER A 52 7.15 -0.18 3.85
C SER A 52 8.50 0.13 4.49
N GLY A 53 8.93 -0.70 5.43
CA GLY A 53 10.29 -0.63 5.96
C GLY A 53 11.33 -0.92 4.86
N HIS A 54 12.43 -0.18 4.85
CA HIS A 54 13.50 -0.30 3.85
C HIS A 54 14.10 -1.72 3.75
N HIS A 55 14.07 -2.48 4.84
CA HIS A 55 14.57 -3.86 4.90
C HIS A 55 13.62 -4.90 4.24
N ARG A 56 12.40 -4.51 3.87
CA ARG A 56 11.39 -5.44 3.33
C ARG A 56 11.50 -5.61 1.82
N THR A 57 12.64 -6.10 1.34
CA THR A 57 12.94 -6.25 -0.10
C THR A 57 11.83 -6.94 -0.90
N PRO A 58 11.24 -8.07 -0.46
CA PRO A 58 10.16 -8.72 -1.22
C PRO A 58 8.91 -7.85 -1.39
N ALA A 59 8.55 -7.08 -0.36
CA ALA A 59 7.41 -6.17 -0.40
C ALA A 59 7.70 -4.97 -1.31
N ILE A 60 8.90 -4.38 -1.20
CA ILE A 60 9.32 -3.27 -2.06
C ILE A 60 9.31 -3.70 -3.54
N THR A 61 9.84 -4.88 -3.87
CA THR A 61 9.80 -5.41 -5.24
C THR A 61 8.37 -5.62 -5.71
N LEU A 62 7.49 -6.16 -4.86
CA LEU A 62 6.07 -6.29 -5.18
C LEU A 62 5.43 -4.94 -5.49
N TYR A 63 5.59 -3.94 -4.61
CA TYR A 63 4.98 -2.62 -4.79
C TYR A 63 5.48 -1.92 -6.05
N LYS A 64 6.80 -1.95 -6.30
CA LYS A 64 7.37 -1.44 -7.56
C LYS A 64 6.80 -2.14 -8.79
N SER A 65 6.64 -3.47 -8.75
CA SER A 65 6.03 -4.24 -9.84
C SER A 65 4.56 -3.93 -10.12
N LEU A 66 3.89 -3.29 -9.15
CA LEU A 66 2.50 -2.85 -9.23
C LEU A 66 2.38 -1.36 -9.62
N GLY A 67 3.50 -0.69 -9.90
CA GLY A 67 3.52 0.72 -10.31
C GLY A 67 3.58 1.72 -9.15
N PHE A 68 3.76 1.26 -7.90
CA PHE A 68 4.04 2.19 -6.80
C PHE A 68 5.44 2.80 -6.96
N ALA A 69 5.52 4.12 -6.81
CA ALA A 69 6.76 4.85 -6.74
C ALA A 69 7.07 5.26 -5.30
N LEU A 70 8.35 5.28 -4.93
CA LEU A 70 8.78 5.83 -3.65
C LEU A 70 8.66 7.35 -3.71
N ARG A 71 8.01 7.96 -2.71
CA ARG A 71 7.97 9.42 -2.58
C ARG A 71 9.25 9.94 -1.96
N ASP A 72 9.73 11.07 -2.48
CA ASP A 72 10.83 11.82 -1.88
C ASP A 72 10.32 12.71 -0.74
N SER A 73 9.84 12.06 0.32
CA SER A 73 9.26 12.72 1.49
C SER A 73 9.41 11.82 2.72
N GLY A 74 9.81 12.40 3.86
CA GLY A 74 9.95 11.68 5.13
C GLY A 74 8.64 11.55 5.91
N LEU A 75 8.46 10.43 6.62
CA LEU A 75 7.40 10.28 7.62
C LEU A 75 7.87 10.83 8.97
N TYR A 76 7.17 11.83 9.49
CA TYR A 76 7.32 12.29 10.88
C TYR A 76 6.13 11.77 11.69
N SER A 77 6.40 11.20 12.86
CA SER A 77 5.35 10.69 13.76
C SER A 77 5.57 11.19 15.18
N LEU A 78 4.52 11.73 15.79
CA LEU A 78 4.45 12.02 17.22
C LEU A 78 3.35 11.14 17.83
N LYS A 79 3.67 10.42 18.90
CA LYS A 79 2.72 9.52 19.58
C LYS A 79 2.12 10.22 20.79
N PHE A 80 0.80 10.17 20.88
CA PHE A 80 0.04 10.49 22.08
C PHE A 80 -0.53 9.16 22.56
N LEU A 81 -0.29 8.81 23.82
CA LEU A 81 -0.56 7.49 24.40
C LEU A 81 -1.97 6.96 24.12
#